data_AF-A0A967P7C2-F1
#
_entry.id   AF-A0A967P7C2-F1
#
_cell.length_a   1.000
_cell.length_b   1.000
_cell.length_c   1.000
_cell.angle_alpha   90.00
_cell.angle_beta   90.00
_cell.angle_gamma   90.00
#
_symmetry.space_group_name_H-M   'P 1'
#
loop_
_entity.id
_entity.type
_entity.pdbx_description
1 polymer ?
#
loop_
_entity_poly.entity_id
_entity_poly.type
_entity_poly.pdbx_seq_one_letter_code
_entity_poly.pdbx_strand_id
1 'polypeptide(L)' 'ISTDLVFDGKKGDYTESDTPSPVMPYGRYKAEMEKELLALDYTLAIVRTSLII' A
#
# COMPACT_ATOMS: atom_id res chain seq x y z
N ILE A 1 7.83 1.81 -5.13
CA ILE A 1 7.48 0.37 -4.92
C ILE A 1 6.91 0.19 -3.53
N SER A 2 5.77 -0.50 -3.44
CA SER A 2 5.03 -0.81 -2.22
C SER A 2 4.69 -2.30 -2.14
N THR A 3 3.82 -2.70 -1.21
CA THR A 3 3.52 -4.08 -0.83
C THR A 3 2.02 -4.32 -0.75
N ASP A 4 1.61 -5.57 -0.96
CA ASP A 4 0.31 -6.12 -0.60
C ASP A 4 0.02 -6.09 0.92
N LEU A 5 1.06 -6.07 1.77
CA LEU A 5 0.93 -5.98 3.24
C LEU A 5 0.33 -4.64 3.74
N VAL A 6 -0.02 -3.71 2.85
CA VAL A 6 -0.86 -2.55 3.18
C VAL A 6 -2.32 -2.96 3.47
N PHE A 7 -2.70 -4.20 3.18
CA PHE A 7 -4.03 -4.76 3.45
C PHE A 7 -4.01 -5.78 4.59
N ASP A 8 -5.17 -6.06 5.19
CA ASP A 8 -5.34 -7.06 6.25
C ASP A 8 -5.55 -8.50 5.74
N GLY A 9 -5.70 -8.68 4.43
CA GLY A 9 -5.87 -9.99 3.79
C GLY A 9 -7.25 -10.63 3.98
N LYS A 10 -8.22 -9.94 4.61
CA LYS A 10 -9.55 -10.53 4.90
C LYS A 10 -10.49 -10.53 3.70
N LYS A 11 -10.41 -9.52 2.83
CA LYS A 11 -11.27 -9.39 1.63
C LYS A 11 -10.81 -10.29 0.49
N GLY A 12 -9.50 -10.46 0.32
CA GLY A 12 -8.90 -11.22 -0.79
C GLY A 12 -8.68 -10.37 -2.03
N ASP A 13 -9.67 -10.29 -2.93
CA ASP A 13 -9.57 -9.61 -4.24
C ASP A 13 -9.51 -8.08 -4.11
N TYR A 14 -8.41 -7.55 -3.56
CA TYR A 14 -8.18 -6.13 -3.41
C TYR A 14 -7.88 -5.46 -4.76
N THR A 15 -8.42 -4.27 -4.94
CA THR A 15 -8.12 -3.37 -6.06
C THR A 15 -7.31 -2.17 -5.58
N GLU A 16 -6.77 -1.39 -6.50
CA GLU A 16 -5.99 -0.19 -6.19
C GLU A 16 -6.81 0.89 -5.48
N SER A 17 -8.13 0.87 -5.67
CA SER A 17 -9.08 1.78 -5.03
C SER A 17 -9.50 1.36 -3.62
N ASP A 18 -9.16 0.14 -3.19
CA ASP A 18 -9.46 -0.29 -1.83
C ASP A 18 -8.64 0.48 -0.80
N THR A 19 -9.28 0.78 0.34
CA THR A 19 -8.62 1.49 1.44
C THR A 19 -7.61 0.57 2.14
N PRO A 20 -6.34 0.99 2.28
CA PRO A 20 -5.35 0.24 3.05
C PRO A 20 -5.79 -0.03 4.50
N SER A 21 -5.56 -1.25 4.97
CA SER A 21 -5.88 -1.74 6.31
C SER A 21 -4.73 -2.55 6.92
N PRO A 22 -3.52 -1.98 7.09
CA PRO A 22 -2.34 -2.75 7.46
C PRO A 22 -2.41 -3.29 8.89
N VAL A 23 -2.08 -4.57 9.07
CA VAL A 23 -1.98 -5.23 10.37
C VAL A 23 -0.56 -5.31 10.91
N MET A 24 0.44 -5.30 10.01
CA MET A 24 1.87 -5.38 10.36
C MET A 24 2.49 -3.98 10.40
N PRO A 25 3.50 -3.72 11.27
CA PRO A 25 4.22 -2.45 11.29
C PRO A 25 4.80 -2.05 9.93
N TYR A 26 5.41 -2.98 9.20
CA TYR A 26 5.94 -2.72 7.85
C TYR A 26 4.87 -2.24 6.86
N GLY A 27 3.71 -2.90 6.85
CA GLY A 27 2.57 -2.51 6.02
C GLY A 27 2.05 -1.11 6.37
N ARG A 28 2.04 -0.78 7.67
CA ARG A 28 1.65 0.56 8.15
C ARG A 28 2.59 1.64 7.61
N TYR A 29 3.89 1.46 7.72
CA TYR A 29 4.86 2.42 7.18
C TYR A 29 4.74 2.60 5.67
N LYS A 30 4.47 1.52 4.93
CA LYS A 30 4.22 1.60 3.48
C LYS A 30 2.94 2.38 3.16
N ALA A 31 1.85 2.14 3.88
CA ALA A 31 0.59 2.87 3.69
C ALA A 31 0.73 4.37 4.03
N GLU A 32 1.49 4.71 5.08
CA GLU A 32 1.79 6.10 5.45
C GLU A 32 2.62 6.80 4.37
N MET A 33 3.67 6.14 3.87
CA MET A 33 4.46 6.63 2.74
C MET A 33 3.61 6.86 1.48
N GLU A 34 2.71 5.93 1.13
CA GLU A 34 1.80 6.11 0.00
C GLU A 34 0.94 7.36 0.16
N LYS A 35 0.37 7.57 1.36
CA LYS A 35 -0.46 8.74 1.68
C LYS A 35 0.33 10.04 1.57
N GLU A 36 1.54 10.09 2.10
CA GLU A 36 2.40 11.28 2.05
C GLU A 36 2.81 11.60 0.61
N LEU A 37 3.22 10.60 -0.17
CA LEU A 37 3.62 10.80 -1.57
C LEU A 37 2.45 11.27 -2.44
N LEU A 38 1.25 10.69 -2.26
CA LEU A 38 0.05 11.10 -3.00
C LEU A 38 -0.41 12.53 -2.67
N ALA A 39 0.04 13.10 -1.55
CA ALA A 39 -0.24 14.50 -1.19
C ALA A 39 0.74 15.51 -1.83
N LEU A 40 1.80 15.03 -2.49
CA LEU A 40 2.78 15.89 -3.17
C LEU A 40 2.38 16.17 -4.62
N ASP A 41 2.77 17.32 -5.14
CA ASP A 41 2.55 17.71 -6.54
C ASP A 41 3.66 17.12 -7.45
N TYR A 42 3.66 15.79 -7.57
CA TYR A 42 4.57 15.06 -8.46
C TYR A 42 3.81 14.08 -9.34
N THR A 43 4.32 13.88 -10.56
CA THR A 43 3.89 12.74 -11.39
C THR A 43 4.54 11.47 -10.85
N LEU A 44 3.77 10.62 -10.16
CA LEU A 44 4.26 9.39 -9.53
C LEU A 44 3.35 8.20 -9.80
N ALA A 45 3.92 7.01 -9.69
CA ALA A 45 3.19 5.74 -9.72
C ALA A 45 3.57 4.89 -8.50
N ILE A 46 2.56 4.40 -7.79
CA ILE A 46 2.74 3.47 -6.68
C ILE A 46 2.40 2.06 -7.19
N VAL A 47 3.40 1.20 -7.23
CA VAL A 47 3.24 -0.20 -7.61
C VAL A 47 3.28 -1.05 -6.35
N ARG A 48 2.14 -1.62 -5.95
CA ARG A 48 2.04 -2.60 -4.85
C ARG A 48 2.38 -3.97 -5.40
N THR A 49 3.31 -4.66 -4.75
CA THR A 49 3.82 -5.97 -5.17
C THR A 49 3.64 -6.98 -4.05
N SER A 50 3.57 -8.27 -4.38
CA SER A 50 3.35 -9.34 -3.41
C SER A 50 4.56 -10.28 -3.38
N LEU A 51 4.93 -10.77 -2.19
CA LEU A 51 5.98 -11.78 -2.00
C LEU A 51 7.29 -11.50 -2.76
N ILE A 52 7.81 -10.27 -2.62
CA ILE A 52 9.17 -9.97 -3.08
C ILE A 52 10.17 -10.43 -2.00
N ILE A 53 11.06 -11.34 -2.37
CA ILE A 53 12.17 -11.89 -1.56
C ILE A 53 13.46 -11.16 -1.91
#